data_AF-T5KAU2-F1
#
_entry.id   AF-T5KAU2-F1
#
_cell.length_a   1.000
_cell.length_b   1.000
_cell.length_c   1.000
_cell.angle_alpha   90.00
_cell.angle_beta   90.00
_cell.angle_gamma   90.00
#
_symmetry.space_group_name_H-M   'P 1'
#
loop_
_entity.id
_entity.type
_entity.pdbx_description
1 polymer ?
#
loop_
_entity_poly.entity_id
_entity_poly.type
_entity_poly.pdbx_seq_one_letter_code
_entity_poly.pdbx_strand_id
1 'polypeptide(L)' 'MAIEYVEPEQALALIAKLGLHVRDEGLLFSALARPSAGMLGADAYPTFEAKAAALTVR' A
#
# COMPACT_ATOMS: atom_id res chain seq x y z
N MET A 1 16.77 -3.41 -10.47
CA MET A 1 16.33 -2.47 -9.43
C MET A 1 15.15 -3.12 -8.73
N ALA A 2 15.29 -3.47 -7.45
CA ALA A 2 14.21 -4.11 -6.70
C ALA A 2 13.18 -3.05 -6.28
N ILE A 3 11.89 -3.38 -6.34
CA ILE A 3 10.81 -2.52 -5.84
C ILE A 3 10.61 -2.87 -4.37
N GLU A 4 10.71 -1.87 -3.50
CA GLU A 4 10.44 -2.01 -2.07
C GLU A 4 9.04 -1.45 -1.78
N TYR A 5 8.20 -2.26 -1.13
CA TYR A 5 6.84 -1.90 -0.76
C TYR A 5 6.77 -1.54 0.72
N VAL A 6 5.72 -0.81 1.11
CA VAL A 6 5.50 -0.47 2.52
C VAL A 6 4.90 -1.67 3.23
N GLU A 7 5.58 -2.15 4.26
CA GLU A 7 5.12 -3.24 5.10
C GLU A 7 4.07 -2.77 6.13
N PRO A 8 3.13 -3.65 6.52
CA PRO A 8 2.10 -3.34 7.51
C PRO A 8 2.63 -2.69 8.79
N GLU A 9 3.75 -3.20 9.33
CA GLU A 9 4.34 -2.73 10.58
C GLU A 9 4.88 -1.30 10.42
N GLN A 10 5.44 -0.98 9.26
CA GLN A 10 5.95 0.36 8.95
C GLN A 10 4.79 1.37 8.87
N ALA A 11 3.68 0.98 8.24
CA ALA A 11 2.49 1.81 8.16
C ALA A 11 1.87 2.07 9.54
N LEU A 12 1.73 1.03 10.37
CA LEU A 12 1.21 1.16 11.74
C LEU A 12 2.09 2.05 12.61
N ALA A 13 3.42 1.90 12.54
CA ALA A 13 4.35 2.74 13.28
C ALA A 13 4.23 4.22 12.89
N LEU A 14 4.07 4.51 11.59
CA LEU A 14 3.88 5.87 11.11
C LEU A 14 2.55 6.47 11.57
N ILE A 15 1.46 5.71 11.48
CA ILE A 15 0.13 6.14 11.92
C ILE A 15 0.15 6.47 13.42
N ALA A 16 0.76 5.62 14.25
CA ALA A 16 0.94 5.87 15.67
C ALA A 16 1.78 7.13 15.94
N LYS A 17 2.88 7.31 15.20
CA LYS A 17 3.75 8.51 15.31
C LYS A 17 3.00 9.80 14.94
N LEU A 18 2.06 9.74 14.00
CA LEU A 18 1.22 10.87 13.60
C LEU A 18 0.04 11.12 14.55
N GLY A 19 -0.15 10.28 15.58
CA GLY A 19 -1.30 10.37 16.48
C GLY A 19 -2.64 10.06 15.80
N LEU A 20 -2.60 9.31 14.70
CA LEU A 20 -3.78 8.89 13.94
C LEU A 20 -4.27 7.53 14.43
N HIS A 21 -5.54 7.22 14.16
CA HIS A 21 -6.14 5.93 14.50
C HIS A 21 -6.50 5.14 13.24
N VAL A 22 -6.15 3.85 13.23
CA VAL A 22 -6.59 2.92 12.19
C VAL A 22 -8.03 2.54 12.46
N ARG A 23 -8.93 2.82 11.51
CA ARG A 23 -10.34 2.44 11.61
C ARG A 23 -10.54 0.92 11.45
N ASP A 24 -9.78 0.32 10.54
CA ASP A 24 -9.83 -1.10 10.22
C ASP A 24 -8.46 -1.51 9.64
N GLU A 25 -7.77 -2.42 10.33
CA GLU A 25 -6.44 -2.90 9.93
C GLU A 25 -6.50 -3.75 8.66
N GLY A 26 -7.57 -4.51 8.46
CA GLY A 26 -7.78 -5.30 7.25
C GLY A 26 -7.91 -4.42 6.00
N LEU A 27 -8.62 -3.30 6.11
CA LEU A 27 -8.70 -2.30 5.04
C LEU A 27 -7.36 -1.62 4.78
N LEU A 28 -6.60 -1.31 5.84
CA LEU A 28 -5.25 -0.74 5.70
C LEU A 28 -4.32 -1.71 4.96
N PHE A 29 -4.28 -2.97 5.37
CA PHE A 29 -3.39 -3.97 4.76
C PHE A 29 -3.81 -4.28 3.32
N SER A 30 -5.10 -4.32 3.05
CA SER A 30 -5.62 -4.48 1.68
C SER A 30 -5.18 -3.32 0.79
N ALA A 31 -5.15 -2.08 1.31
CA ALA A 31 -4.68 -0.92 0.55
C ALA A 31 -3.16 -0.99 0.27
N LEU A 32 -2.36 -1.41 1.26
CA LEU A 32 -0.90 -1.60 1.11
C LEU A 32 -0.54 -2.70 0.10
N ALA A 33 -1.41 -3.70 -0.07
CA ALA A 33 -1.21 -4.78 -1.04
C ALA A 33 -1.58 -4.37 -2.49
N ARG A 34 -2.29 -3.26 -2.71
CA ARG A 34 -2.71 -2.84 -4.07
C ARG A 34 -1.54 -2.60 -5.01
N PRO A 35 -0.47 -1.87 -4.64
CA PRO A 35 0.62 -1.54 -5.56
C PRO A 35 1.40 -2.76 -6.08
N SER A 36 1.39 -3.86 -5.34
CA SER A 36 2.01 -5.13 -5.72
C SER A 36 1.01 -6.11 -6.36
N ALA A 37 -0.27 -5.75 -6.46
CA ALA A 37 -1.28 -6.60 -7.06
C ALA A 37 -1.04 -6.77 -8.56
N GLY A 38 -1.13 -8.02 -9.00
CA GLY A 38 -1.12 -8.39 -10.42
C GLY A 38 -2.39 -9.13 -10.77
N MET A 39 -2.82 -9.01 -12.02
CA MET A 39 -3.95 -9.76 -12.56
C MET A 39 -3.51 -10.49 -13.82
N LEU A 40 -3.80 -11.79 -13.90
CA LEU A 40 -3.50 -12.64 -15.07
C LEU A 40 -2.02 -12.61 -15.51
N GLY A 41 -1.09 -12.55 -14.54
CA GLY A 41 0.35 -12.55 -14.80
C GLY A 41 0.93 -11.20 -15.25
N ALA A 42 0.12 -10.13 -15.30
CA ALA A 42 0.56 -8.77 -15.54
C ALA A 42 0.43 -7.92 -14.27
N ASP A 43 1.41 -7.04 -14.06
CA ASP A 43 1.34 -6.03 -13.00
C ASP A 43 0.15 -5.10 -13.27
N ALA A 44 -0.74 -4.94 -12.29
CA ALA A 44 -1.89 -4.05 -12.44
C ALA A 44 -1.48 -2.58 -12.46
N TYR A 45 -0.27 -2.27 -11.94
CA TYR A 45 0.28 -0.93 -11.84
C TYR A 45 1.69 -0.91 -12.45
N PRO A 46 1.81 -0.83 -13.79
CA PRO A 46 3.08 -1.00 -14.48
C PRO A 46 4.06 0.17 -14.29
N THR A 47 3.58 1.33 -13.83
CA THR A 47 4.42 2.51 -13.57
C THR A 47 4.48 2.83 -12.08
N PHE A 48 5.55 3.53 -11.68
CA PHE A 48 5.70 3.98 -10.30
C PHE A 48 4.56 4.90 -9.87
N GLU A 49 4.12 5.79 -10.76
CA GLU A 49 3.01 6.70 -10.52
C GLU A 49 1.70 5.95 -10.31
N ALA A 50 1.47 4.87 -11.07
CA ALA A 50 0.30 4.02 -10.91
C ALA A 50 0.31 3.30 -9.56
N LYS A 51 1.47 2.78 -9.14
CA LYS A 51 1.67 2.15 -7.82
C LYS A 51 1.42 3.15 -6.68
N ALA A 52 1.91 4.38 -6.81
CA ALA A 52 1.68 5.44 -5.83
C ALA A 52 0.21 5.88 -5.78
N ALA A 53 -0.45 6.02 -6.94
CA ALA A 53 -1.87 6.37 -7.02
C ALA A 53 -2.74 5.33 -6.31
N ALA A 54 -2.42 4.03 -6.43
CA ALA A 54 -3.13 2.93 -5.79
C ALA A 54 -3.19 3.04 -4.25
N LEU A 55 -2.19 3.67 -3.62
CA LEU A 55 -2.15 3.93 -2.17
C LEU A 55 -3.01 5.13 -1.75
N THR A 56 -3.16 6.12 -2.62
CA THR A 56 -3.92 7.35 -2.34
C THR A 56 -5.40 7.26 -2.72
N VAL A 57 -5.75 6.32 -3.58
CA VAL A 57 -7.11 6.10 -4.07
C VAL A 57 -7.97 5.44 -2.99
N ARG A 58 -9.07 6.11 -2.67
CA ARG A 58 -10.04 5.73 -1.64
C ARG A 58 -10.81 4.46 -2.02
#